data_AF-A0A2V5WQM3-F1
#
_entry.id   AF-A0A2V5WQM3-F1
#
_cell.length_a   1.000
_cell.length_b   1.000
_cell.length_c   1.000
_cell.angle_alpha   90.00
_cell.angle_beta   90.00
_cell.angle_gamma   90.00
#
_symmetry.space_group_name_H-M   'P 1'
#
loop_
_entity.id
_entity.type
_entity.pdbx_description
1 polymer ?
#
loop_
_entity_poly.entity_id
_entity_poly.type
_entity_poly.pdbx_seq_one_letter_code
_entity_poly.pdbx_strand_id
1 'polypeptide(L)'
;MALAAHTISAHYRADVDHVIGPPFLDPVRMKHRLQASRVQPDPIQAVVDFCNQLAARGIDLVVLPVSVKPSVEGEMLAVSNANRAQAGGDLPNPSFNEFKARLERKKVRVFDPAPFLMERGRNGPLYLETDTHWRPETMEFVAQRLADFLQLPATAGSTLPSIIEREVVARGDIAAMLKLSKADKFFPPEKVTIRQVLAGNALWRPSKEADVLLLGDSFSNIFSFEAMGWGESAGFAEHLSVALRRPIDCILRNSDASFATREILSNELARGRDRLAGKKLVIWEFATRELSFGDWKLLDMKTGQAKPSHFFSPKTGEEVVVTGTVENISPVPRPGTVPYKDHIVALHLIDIADPARAAGEELQAVAYLWSMRNNVHTPAARLRPGDRVKMRLRPWADVSAQYEKFNRTELDDPALQLEEPVWGELIK
;
A
#
# COMPACT_ATOMS: atom_id res chain seq x y z
N MET A 1 -12.34 -15.95 -2.00
CA MET A 1 -11.08 -15.26 -2.35
C MET A 1 -11.07 -14.72 -3.76
N ALA A 2 -11.51 -15.49 -4.76
CA ALA A 2 -11.65 -15.02 -6.13
C ALA A 2 -12.93 -15.58 -6.77
N LEU A 3 -13.47 -14.90 -7.78
CA LEU A 3 -14.59 -15.35 -8.61
C LEU A 3 -14.09 -15.47 -10.05
N ALA A 4 -14.35 -16.61 -10.70
CA ALA A 4 -14.06 -16.81 -12.11
C ALA A 4 -15.26 -16.35 -12.95
N ALA A 5 -15.03 -15.50 -13.94
CA ALA A 5 -16.05 -15.15 -14.93
C ALA A 5 -16.09 -16.21 -16.06
N HIS A 6 -17.07 -16.12 -16.96
CA HIS A 6 -17.17 -16.99 -18.15
C HIS A 6 -16.05 -16.75 -19.21
N THR A 7 -15.09 -15.88 -18.92
CA THR A 7 -13.90 -15.54 -19.71
C THR A 7 -12.63 -15.84 -18.89
N ILE A 8 -11.44 -15.72 -19.49
CA ILE A 8 -10.14 -15.96 -18.81
C ILE A 8 -9.88 -14.91 -17.69
N SER A 9 -10.66 -13.82 -17.67
CA SER A 9 -10.64 -12.78 -16.63
C SER A 9 -11.16 -13.26 -15.26
N ALA A 10 -10.45 -12.87 -14.20
CA ALA A 10 -10.79 -13.18 -12.82
C ALA A 10 -11.01 -11.90 -11.99
N HIS A 11 -11.84 -12.00 -10.94
CA HIS A 11 -12.11 -10.89 -10.02
C HIS A 11 -11.79 -11.27 -8.57
N TYR A 12 -11.25 -10.30 -7.83
CA TYR A 12 -11.03 -10.43 -6.40
C TYR A 12 -12.35 -10.26 -5.64
N ARG A 13 -12.58 -11.14 -4.66
CA ARG A 13 -13.89 -11.20 -4.00
C ARG A 13 -14.23 -9.89 -3.27
N ALA A 14 -13.26 -9.24 -2.62
CA ALA A 14 -13.51 -7.99 -1.91
C ALA A 14 -13.86 -6.86 -2.87
N ASP A 15 -13.25 -6.81 -4.06
CA ASP A 15 -13.60 -5.80 -5.08
C ASP A 15 -15.05 -5.98 -5.55
N VAL A 16 -15.48 -7.24 -5.78
CA VAL A 16 -16.88 -7.53 -6.12
C VAL A 16 -17.81 -7.16 -4.97
N ASP A 17 -17.49 -7.57 -3.75
CA ASP A 17 -18.29 -7.26 -2.55
C ASP A 17 -18.34 -5.74 -2.25
N HIS A 18 -17.34 -4.95 -2.67
CA HIS A 18 -17.41 -3.49 -2.62
C HIS A 18 -18.47 -2.96 -3.57
N VAL A 19 -18.50 -3.45 -4.82
CA VAL A 19 -19.40 -2.97 -5.87
C VAL A 19 -20.85 -3.38 -5.60
N ILE A 20 -21.11 -4.67 -5.33
CA ILE A 20 -22.47 -5.21 -5.15
C ILE A 20 -22.97 -5.15 -3.71
N GLY A 21 -22.08 -4.82 -2.76
CA GLY A 21 -22.40 -4.80 -1.34
C GLY A 21 -23.16 -3.55 -0.91
N PRO A 22 -23.61 -3.51 0.36
CA PRO A 22 -24.37 -2.38 0.85
C PRO A 22 -23.56 -1.07 0.86
N PRO A 23 -24.24 0.09 0.87
CA PRO A 23 -23.61 1.40 0.89
C PRO A 23 -22.64 1.52 2.08
N PHE A 24 -21.38 1.92 1.85
CA PHE A 24 -20.39 1.98 2.93
C PHE A 24 -20.64 3.12 3.93
N LEU A 25 -21.43 4.14 3.56
CA LEU A 25 -21.87 5.23 4.45
C LEU A 25 -23.20 4.93 5.16
N ASP A 26 -23.75 3.71 5.05
CA ASP A 26 -24.93 3.32 5.82
C ASP A 26 -24.63 3.38 7.34
N PRO A 27 -25.36 4.20 8.12
CA PRO A 27 -25.16 4.32 9.57
C PRO A 27 -25.24 3.00 10.33
N VAL A 28 -26.12 2.08 9.92
CA VAL A 28 -26.27 0.77 10.59
C VAL A 28 -25.01 -0.06 10.35
N ARG A 29 -24.52 -0.10 9.11
CA ARG A 29 -23.27 -0.77 8.74
C ARG A 29 -22.08 -0.17 9.48
N MET A 30 -21.94 1.16 9.50
CA MET A 30 -20.85 1.84 10.21
C MET A 30 -20.87 1.49 11.70
N LYS A 31 -22.03 1.58 12.37
CA LYS A 31 -22.17 1.20 13.78
C LYS A 31 -21.79 -0.25 14.03
N HIS A 32 -22.22 -1.17 13.16
CA HIS A 32 -21.85 -2.59 13.27
C HIS A 32 -20.33 -2.78 13.14
N ARG A 33 -19.68 -2.15 12.15
CA ARG A 33 -18.22 -2.25 11.96
C ARG A 33 -17.45 -1.72 13.17
N LEU A 34 -17.89 -0.59 13.73
CA LEU A 34 -17.29 -0.03 14.95
C LEU A 34 -17.39 -1.00 16.14
N GLN A 35 -18.51 -1.69 16.30
CA GLN A 35 -18.75 -2.57 17.45
C GLN A 35 -18.12 -3.97 17.27
N ALA A 36 -18.34 -4.60 16.12
CA ALA A 36 -17.96 -5.97 15.86
C ALA A 36 -16.48 -6.11 15.44
N SER A 37 -15.99 -5.18 14.61
CA SER A 37 -14.63 -5.22 14.08
C SER A 37 -13.69 -4.27 14.80
N ARG A 38 -14.20 -3.37 15.67
CA ARG A 38 -13.41 -2.38 16.42
C ARG A 38 -12.56 -1.46 15.54
N VAL A 39 -13.03 -1.18 14.32
CA VAL A 39 -12.38 -0.28 13.37
C VAL A 39 -13.10 1.06 13.32
N GLN A 40 -12.40 2.12 12.92
CA GLN A 40 -13.04 3.36 12.50
C GLN A 40 -13.59 3.14 11.07
N PRO A 41 -14.91 3.25 10.83
CA PRO A 41 -15.49 2.88 9.54
C PRO A 41 -15.85 4.09 8.65
N ASP A 42 -15.72 5.33 9.12
CA ASP A 42 -16.14 6.54 8.41
C ASP A 42 -14.95 7.17 7.66
N PRO A 43 -14.87 6.96 6.33
CA PRO A 43 -13.78 7.50 5.52
C PRO A 43 -13.81 9.02 5.41
N ILE A 44 -14.99 9.64 5.51
CA ILE A 44 -15.13 11.09 5.40
C ILE A 44 -14.47 11.76 6.60
N GLN A 45 -14.70 11.20 7.79
CA GLN A 45 -14.11 11.72 9.02
C GLN A 45 -12.56 11.69 8.94
N ALA A 46 -11.98 10.56 8.55
CA ALA A 46 -10.53 10.40 8.48
C ALA A 46 -9.87 11.28 7.41
N VAL A 47 -10.49 11.37 6.22
CA VAL A 47 -10.00 12.23 5.14
C VAL A 47 -10.04 13.70 5.53
N VAL A 48 -11.14 14.16 6.12
CA VAL A 48 -11.30 15.57 6.54
C VAL A 48 -10.33 15.91 7.67
N ASP A 49 -10.17 15.02 8.64
CA ASP A 49 -9.21 15.18 9.73
C ASP A 49 -7.78 15.32 9.19
N PHE A 50 -7.35 14.41 8.30
CA PHE A 50 -6.04 14.48 7.68
C PHE A 50 -5.86 15.75 6.83
N CYS A 51 -6.86 16.13 6.05
CA CYS A 51 -6.85 17.37 5.26
C CYS A 51 -6.66 18.60 6.14
N ASN A 52 -7.35 18.68 7.28
CA ASN A 52 -7.25 19.83 8.19
C ASN A 52 -5.86 19.92 8.82
N GLN A 53 -5.28 18.78 9.21
CA GLN A 53 -3.95 18.74 9.81
C GLN A 53 -2.85 19.14 8.80
N LEU A 54 -2.99 18.75 7.53
CA LEU A 54 -2.11 19.20 6.44
C LEU A 54 -2.30 20.69 6.13
N ALA A 55 -3.54 21.16 6.05
CA ALA A 55 -3.87 22.57 5.79
C ALA A 55 -3.33 23.50 6.88
N ALA A 56 -3.30 23.05 8.15
CA ALA A 56 -2.69 23.79 9.25
C ALA A 56 -1.17 24.02 9.06
N ARG A 57 -0.52 23.23 8.18
CA ARG A 57 0.88 23.39 7.76
C ARG A 57 1.02 24.05 6.38
N GLY A 58 -0.07 24.50 5.77
CA GLY A 58 -0.08 25.05 4.41
C GLY A 58 0.20 24.01 3.33
N ILE A 59 -0.21 22.76 3.56
CA ILE A 59 -0.05 21.64 2.63
C ILE A 59 -1.43 21.24 2.11
N ASP A 60 -1.58 21.16 0.79
CA ASP A 60 -2.82 20.71 0.15
C ASP A 60 -2.93 19.17 0.18
N LEU A 61 -4.17 18.68 0.26
CA LEU A 61 -4.48 17.26 0.08
C LEU A 61 -5.28 17.04 -1.20
N VAL A 62 -4.86 16.06 -2.01
CA VAL A 62 -5.66 15.48 -3.08
C VAL A 62 -5.89 14.00 -2.80
N VAL A 63 -7.15 13.60 -2.73
CA VAL A 63 -7.57 12.22 -2.55
C VAL A 63 -7.77 11.58 -3.92
N LEU A 64 -7.15 10.42 -4.15
CA LEU A 64 -7.24 9.62 -5.37
C LEU A 64 -7.82 8.23 -5.04
N PRO A 65 -9.16 8.10 -5.00
CA PRO A 65 -9.80 6.79 -4.92
C PRO A 65 -9.75 6.11 -6.29
N VAL A 66 -8.96 5.04 -6.43
CA VAL A 66 -8.89 4.25 -7.66
C VAL A 66 -10.02 3.23 -7.70
N SER A 67 -10.91 3.34 -8.69
CA SER A 67 -11.99 2.37 -8.91
C SER A 67 -11.44 0.96 -9.03
N VAL A 68 -12.04 -0.04 -8.40
CA VAL A 68 -11.62 -1.43 -8.57
C VAL A 68 -12.09 -1.98 -9.92
N LYS A 69 -11.42 -3.01 -10.45
CA LYS A 69 -11.75 -3.66 -11.73
C LYS A 69 -13.26 -3.85 -11.98
N PRO A 70 -14.05 -4.48 -11.08
CA PRO A 70 -15.48 -4.70 -11.32
C PRO A 70 -16.33 -3.42 -11.39
N SER A 71 -15.83 -2.27 -10.95
CA SER A 71 -16.56 -0.99 -11.06
C SER A 71 -16.57 -0.46 -12.49
N VAL A 72 -15.49 -0.68 -13.25
CA VAL A 72 -15.31 -0.11 -14.60
C VAL A 72 -15.28 -1.16 -15.71
N GLU A 73 -15.08 -2.44 -15.37
CA GLU A 73 -15.18 -3.60 -16.27
C GLU A 73 -16.25 -4.59 -15.76
N GLY A 74 -17.37 -4.07 -15.25
CA GLY A 74 -18.42 -4.82 -14.56
C GLY A 74 -19.30 -5.70 -15.44
N GLU A 75 -19.27 -5.51 -16.76
CA GLU A 75 -20.01 -6.33 -17.73
C GLU A 75 -19.69 -7.83 -17.62
N MET A 76 -18.49 -8.19 -17.14
CA MET A 76 -18.10 -9.58 -16.95
C MET A 76 -18.80 -10.27 -15.76
N LEU A 77 -19.40 -9.49 -14.84
CA LEU A 77 -20.19 -9.99 -13.72
C LEU A 77 -21.65 -10.30 -14.11
N ALA A 78 -22.10 -9.90 -15.30
CA ALA A 78 -23.46 -10.17 -15.76
C ALA A 78 -23.64 -11.65 -16.15
N VAL A 79 -24.67 -12.29 -15.56
CA VAL A 79 -24.99 -13.72 -15.68
C VAL A 79 -25.52 -14.09 -17.08
N SER A 80 -25.94 -13.13 -17.90
CA SER A 80 -26.43 -13.37 -19.27
C SER A 80 -25.94 -12.31 -20.26
N ASN A 81 -25.79 -12.69 -21.54
CA ASN A 81 -25.38 -11.78 -22.61
C ASN A 81 -26.34 -10.59 -22.82
N ALA A 82 -27.63 -10.77 -22.54
CA ALA A 82 -28.62 -9.68 -22.59
C ALA A 82 -28.38 -8.63 -21.49
N ASN A 83 -27.88 -9.05 -20.32
CA ASN A 83 -27.56 -8.15 -19.21
C ASN A 83 -26.18 -7.48 -19.37
N ARG A 84 -25.27 -8.03 -20.19
CA ARG A 84 -23.93 -7.45 -20.45
C ARG A 84 -24.00 -6.09 -21.13
N ALA A 85 -24.86 -5.94 -22.14
CA ALA A 85 -25.04 -4.68 -22.86
C ALA A 85 -25.69 -3.57 -21.99
N GLN A 86 -26.45 -3.96 -20.95
CA GLN A 86 -27.04 -3.03 -19.98
C GLN A 86 -26.11 -2.77 -18.77
N ALA A 87 -25.14 -3.66 -18.52
CA ALA A 87 -24.16 -3.57 -17.44
C ALA A 87 -22.84 -2.87 -17.84
N GLY A 88 -22.71 -2.37 -19.08
CA GLY A 88 -21.52 -1.66 -19.59
C GLY A 88 -21.38 -0.21 -19.10
N GLY A 89 -21.92 0.11 -17.91
CA GLY A 89 -21.83 1.43 -17.27
C GLY A 89 -21.01 1.36 -15.97
N ASP A 90 -20.67 2.52 -15.42
CA ASP A 90 -20.01 2.61 -14.10
C ASP A 90 -20.90 1.92 -13.06
N LEU A 91 -20.30 1.03 -12.29
CA LEU A 91 -20.94 0.39 -11.14
C LEU A 91 -20.19 0.80 -9.86
N PRO A 92 -20.25 2.08 -9.46
CA PRO A 92 -19.67 2.49 -8.20
C PRO A 92 -20.54 1.96 -7.05
N ASN A 93 -19.93 1.74 -5.88
CA ASN A 93 -20.72 1.50 -4.67
C ASN A 93 -21.74 2.65 -4.47
N PRO A 94 -22.98 2.38 -4.03
CA PRO A 94 -24.02 3.41 -3.91
C PRO A 94 -23.63 4.64 -3.07
N SER A 95 -22.69 4.49 -2.12
CA SER A 95 -22.19 5.60 -1.29
C SER A 95 -21.13 6.48 -1.97
N PHE A 96 -20.57 6.09 -3.12
CA PHE A 96 -19.40 6.77 -3.68
C PHE A 96 -19.67 8.22 -4.11
N ASN A 97 -20.79 8.48 -4.79
CA ASN A 97 -21.15 9.83 -5.19
C ASN A 97 -21.46 10.73 -3.99
N GLU A 98 -22.11 10.16 -2.96
CA GLU A 98 -22.31 10.86 -1.70
C GLU A 98 -20.98 11.19 -1.01
N PHE A 99 -20.06 10.23 -0.94
CA PHE A 99 -18.72 10.42 -0.39
C PHE A 99 -17.99 11.60 -1.05
N LYS A 100 -17.92 11.62 -2.39
CA LYS A 100 -17.31 12.74 -3.14
C LYS A 100 -17.97 14.07 -2.80
N ALA A 101 -19.30 14.14 -2.88
CA ALA A 101 -20.04 15.36 -2.59
C ALA A 101 -19.85 15.85 -1.14
N ARG A 102 -19.72 14.95 -0.16
CA ARG A 102 -19.44 15.31 1.24
C ARG A 102 -18.03 15.88 1.39
N LEU A 103 -17.04 15.30 0.73
CA LEU A 103 -15.65 15.78 0.73
C LEU A 103 -15.50 17.16 0.05
N GLU A 104 -16.15 17.36 -1.10
CA GLU A 104 -16.15 18.64 -1.82
C GLU A 104 -16.78 19.75 -0.97
N ARG A 105 -17.90 19.48 -0.27
CA ARG A 105 -18.50 20.44 0.68
C ARG A 105 -17.57 20.79 1.84
N LYS A 106 -16.63 19.91 2.17
CA LYS A 106 -15.57 20.12 3.16
C LYS A 106 -14.29 20.69 2.54
N LYS A 107 -14.33 21.09 1.26
CA LYS A 107 -13.22 21.66 0.48
C LYS A 107 -12.03 20.72 0.32
N VAL A 108 -12.25 19.40 0.45
CA VAL A 108 -11.23 18.40 0.13
C VAL A 108 -11.24 18.17 -1.38
N ARG A 109 -10.07 18.25 -2.02
CA ARG A 109 -9.93 17.95 -3.46
C ARG A 109 -9.96 16.44 -3.67
N VAL A 110 -10.82 15.97 -4.56
CA VAL A 110 -10.90 14.56 -4.96
C VAL A 110 -10.64 14.48 -6.46
N PHE A 111 -9.67 13.67 -6.86
CA PHE A 111 -9.46 13.29 -8.25
C PHE A 111 -10.06 11.91 -8.48
N ASP A 112 -11.22 11.87 -9.13
CA ASP A 112 -11.90 10.63 -9.49
C ASP A 112 -11.49 10.18 -10.91
N PRO A 113 -10.74 9.09 -11.06
CA PRO A 113 -10.30 8.62 -12.37
C PRO A 113 -11.41 7.90 -13.16
N ALA A 114 -12.52 7.49 -12.51
CA ALA A 114 -13.52 6.62 -13.12
C ALA A 114 -14.09 7.13 -14.46
N PRO A 115 -14.47 8.42 -14.61
CA PRO A 115 -15.00 8.92 -15.88
C PRO A 115 -14.01 8.79 -17.04
N PHE A 116 -12.72 9.05 -16.79
CA PHE A 116 -11.66 8.93 -17.80
C PHE A 116 -11.37 7.47 -18.14
N LEU A 117 -11.42 6.59 -17.14
CA LEU A 117 -11.25 5.15 -17.30
C LEU A 117 -12.37 4.55 -18.16
N MET A 118 -13.63 4.91 -17.92
CA MET A 118 -14.75 4.44 -18.72
C MET A 118 -14.63 4.82 -20.20
N GLU A 119 -14.22 6.05 -20.49
CA GLU A 119 -14.02 6.50 -21.87
C GLU A 119 -12.92 5.67 -22.54
N ARG A 120 -11.81 5.45 -21.83
CA ARG A 120 -10.68 4.65 -22.30
C ARG A 120 -11.05 3.17 -22.49
N GLY A 121 -11.86 2.60 -21.61
CA GLY A 121 -12.24 1.19 -21.60
C GLY A 121 -13.00 0.73 -22.85
N ARG A 122 -13.57 1.69 -23.61
CA ARG A 122 -14.15 1.43 -24.94
C ARG A 122 -13.13 0.94 -25.97
N ASN A 123 -11.84 1.17 -25.73
CA ASN A 123 -10.74 0.87 -26.66
C ASN A 123 -9.84 -0.29 -26.19
N GLY A 124 -10.17 -0.97 -25.10
CA GLY A 124 -9.39 -2.10 -24.60
C GLY A 124 -9.50 -2.29 -23.09
N PRO A 125 -8.92 -3.38 -22.56
CA PRO A 125 -8.92 -3.66 -21.13
C PRO A 125 -8.17 -2.57 -20.37
N LEU A 126 -8.70 -2.20 -19.21
CA LEU A 126 -8.14 -1.25 -18.27
C LEU A 126 -7.32 -1.95 -17.18
N TYR A 127 -7.67 -3.20 -16.86
CA TYR A 127 -7.04 -4.04 -15.85
C TYR A 127 -6.30 -5.23 -16.45
N LEU A 128 -5.32 -5.73 -15.70
CA LEU A 128 -4.69 -7.01 -15.96
C LEU A 128 -5.73 -8.14 -15.80
N GLU A 129 -5.60 -9.20 -16.59
CA GLU A 129 -6.69 -10.15 -16.78
C GLU A 129 -6.94 -10.99 -15.52
N THR A 130 -5.86 -11.43 -14.88
CA THR A 130 -5.89 -12.32 -13.71
C THR A 130 -5.30 -11.68 -12.45
N ASP A 131 -5.28 -10.35 -12.43
CA ASP A 131 -4.71 -9.52 -11.38
C ASP A 131 -5.74 -8.46 -10.92
N THR A 132 -5.60 -7.97 -9.69
CA THR A 132 -6.43 -6.89 -9.15
C THR A 132 -6.10 -5.51 -9.72
N HIS A 133 -4.90 -5.32 -10.27
CA HIS A 133 -4.37 -4.02 -10.64
C HIS A 133 -4.64 -3.63 -12.10
N TRP A 134 -4.57 -2.33 -12.35
CA TRP A 134 -4.64 -1.74 -13.68
C TRP A 134 -3.52 -2.25 -14.62
N ARG A 135 -3.70 -2.09 -15.92
CA ARG A 135 -2.62 -2.26 -16.91
C ARG A 135 -1.63 -1.08 -16.84
N PRO A 136 -0.36 -1.26 -17.28
CA PRO A 136 0.63 -0.17 -17.31
C PRO A 136 0.10 1.08 -18.01
N GLU A 137 -0.44 0.93 -19.22
CA GLU A 137 -0.94 2.04 -20.03
C GLU A 137 -2.16 2.76 -19.42
N THR A 138 -2.92 2.07 -18.58
CA THR A 138 -4.04 2.65 -17.82
C THR A 138 -3.52 3.49 -16.66
N MET A 139 -2.56 2.96 -15.91
CA MET A 139 -1.88 3.65 -14.82
C MET A 139 -1.17 4.92 -15.31
N GLU A 140 -0.44 4.82 -16.43
CA GLU A 140 0.22 5.96 -17.08
C GLU A 140 -0.79 7.06 -17.47
N PHE A 141 -1.94 6.64 -18.01
CA PHE A 141 -2.99 7.57 -18.38
C PHE A 141 -3.59 8.28 -17.16
N VAL A 142 -3.84 7.55 -16.06
CA VAL A 142 -4.31 8.15 -14.79
C VAL A 142 -3.27 9.12 -14.22
N ALA A 143 -1.98 8.79 -14.30
CA ALA A 143 -0.91 9.69 -13.87
C ALA A 143 -0.89 10.99 -14.66
N GLN A 144 -1.07 10.92 -15.99
CA GLN A 144 -1.19 12.11 -16.84
C GLN A 144 -2.44 12.93 -16.52
N ARG A 145 -3.60 12.28 -16.35
CA ARG A 145 -4.85 12.98 -16.01
C ARG A 145 -4.80 13.63 -14.63
N LEU A 146 -4.12 13.01 -13.67
CA LEU A 146 -3.87 13.63 -12.37
C LEU A 146 -2.95 14.85 -12.52
N ALA A 147 -1.89 14.77 -13.32
CA ALA A 147 -1.03 15.93 -13.58
C ALA A 147 -1.82 17.10 -14.22
N ASP A 148 -2.68 16.81 -15.19
CA ASP A 148 -3.57 17.79 -15.83
C ASP A 148 -4.58 18.40 -14.84
N PHE A 149 -5.06 17.62 -13.87
CA PHE A 149 -5.95 18.08 -12.80
C PHE A 149 -5.23 18.97 -11.78
N LEU A 150 -3.96 18.65 -11.48
CA LEU A 150 -3.17 19.39 -10.50
C LEU A 150 -2.67 20.73 -11.03
N GLN A 151 -2.39 20.83 -12.33
CA GLN A 151 -1.91 22.05 -13.02
C GLN A 151 -0.73 22.73 -12.31
N LEU A 152 0.19 21.93 -11.77
CA LEU A 152 1.37 22.48 -11.09
C LEU A 152 2.34 23.08 -12.11
N PRO A 153 2.97 24.22 -11.81
CA PRO A 153 4.03 24.75 -12.66
C PRO A 153 5.20 23.76 -12.68
N ALA A 154 5.85 23.64 -13.84
CA ALA A 154 7.04 22.82 -13.95
C ALA A 154 8.13 23.31 -12.99
N THR A 155 8.82 22.38 -12.32
CA THR A 155 9.93 22.71 -11.44
C THR A 155 11.14 23.10 -12.29
N ALA A 156 11.63 24.34 -12.15
CA ALA A 156 12.81 24.82 -12.85
C ALA A 156 14.04 23.96 -12.52
N GLY A 157 14.83 23.60 -13.53
CA GLY A 157 16.07 22.83 -13.36
C GLY A 157 15.87 21.33 -13.12
N SER A 158 14.63 20.80 -13.14
CA SER A 158 14.40 19.36 -13.07
C SER A 158 14.84 18.68 -14.37
N THR A 159 15.82 17.78 -14.31
CA THR A 159 16.13 16.90 -15.43
C THR A 159 14.98 15.93 -15.64
N LEU A 160 14.42 15.89 -16.85
CA LEU A 160 13.37 14.95 -17.16
C LEU A 160 13.92 13.52 -17.12
N PRO A 161 13.23 12.58 -16.47
CA PRO A 161 13.58 11.17 -16.55
C PRO A 161 13.52 10.69 -18.01
N SER A 162 14.37 9.73 -18.35
CA SER A 162 14.26 8.99 -19.61
C SER A 162 13.35 7.78 -19.43
N ILE A 163 12.81 7.25 -20.54
CA ILE A 163 11.90 6.11 -20.53
C ILE A 163 12.45 5.04 -21.47
N ILE A 164 12.46 3.79 -21.00
CA ILE A 164 12.75 2.61 -21.82
C ILE A 164 11.57 1.63 -21.76
N GLU A 165 11.25 1.02 -22.88
CA GLU A 165 10.22 -0.04 -22.93
C GLU A 165 10.82 -1.39 -22.56
N ARG A 166 10.06 -2.18 -21.80
CA ARG A 166 10.43 -3.55 -21.43
C ARG A 166 9.22 -4.45 -21.45
N GLU A 167 9.34 -5.60 -22.08
CA GLU A 167 8.32 -6.64 -21.99
C GLU A 167 8.46 -7.40 -20.67
N VAL A 168 7.33 -7.61 -19.99
CA VAL A 168 7.22 -8.42 -18.76
C VAL A 168 6.14 -9.46 -18.96
N VAL A 169 6.44 -10.69 -18.57
CA VAL A 169 5.50 -11.81 -18.59
C VAL A 169 5.32 -12.29 -17.16
N ALA A 170 4.10 -12.19 -16.65
CA ALA A 170 3.80 -12.56 -15.28
C ALA A 170 2.40 -13.14 -15.16
N ARG A 171 2.11 -13.74 -14.00
CA ARG A 171 0.77 -14.18 -13.63
C ARG A 171 0.23 -13.25 -12.55
N GLY A 172 -1.05 -12.89 -12.66
CA GLY A 172 -1.68 -11.99 -11.71
C GLY A 172 -1.93 -12.59 -10.33
N ASP A 173 -2.10 -11.70 -9.35
CA ASP A 173 -2.32 -12.04 -7.94
C ASP A 173 -3.60 -12.88 -7.70
N ILE A 174 -4.68 -12.65 -8.46
CA ILE A 174 -5.93 -13.40 -8.36
C ILE A 174 -5.72 -14.86 -8.74
N ALA A 175 -4.99 -15.12 -9.82
CA ALA A 175 -4.65 -16.49 -10.21
C ALA A 175 -3.75 -17.19 -9.18
N ALA A 176 -2.83 -16.47 -8.54
CA ALA A 176 -2.01 -17.01 -7.46
C ALA A 176 -2.86 -17.40 -6.22
N MET A 177 -3.89 -16.61 -5.88
CA MET A 177 -4.80 -16.89 -4.77
C MET A 177 -5.68 -18.13 -4.98
N LEU A 178 -5.97 -18.51 -6.23
CA LEU A 178 -6.87 -19.63 -6.55
C LEU A 178 -6.29 -21.02 -6.23
N LYS A 179 -4.97 -21.15 -6.04
CA LYS A 179 -4.27 -22.41 -5.67
C LYS A 179 -4.66 -23.63 -6.52
N LEU A 180 -5.03 -23.42 -7.79
CA LEU A 180 -5.46 -24.52 -8.65
C LEU A 180 -4.23 -25.32 -9.11
N SER A 181 -4.27 -26.64 -8.95
CA SER A 181 -3.19 -27.55 -9.40
C SER A 181 -2.97 -27.55 -10.93
N LYS A 182 -3.93 -27.02 -11.69
CA LYS A 182 -3.87 -26.81 -13.14
C LYS A 182 -4.00 -25.32 -13.52
N ALA A 183 -3.68 -24.40 -12.60
CA ALA A 183 -3.83 -22.96 -12.83
C ALA A 183 -3.20 -22.50 -14.15
N ASP A 184 -2.06 -23.06 -14.53
CA ASP A 184 -1.36 -22.75 -15.79
C ASP A 184 -2.20 -22.95 -17.06
N LYS A 185 -3.17 -23.88 -17.02
CA LYS A 185 -4.03 -24.17 -18.18
C LYS A 185 -5.25 -23.25 -18.27
N PHE A 186 -5.71 -22.72 -17.13
CA PHE A 186 -6.91 -21.87 -17.07
C PHE A 186 -6.56 -20.38 -17.06
N PHE A 187 -5.40 -20.04 -16.52
CA PHE A 187 -4.91 -18.67 -16.33
C PHE A 187 -3.45 -18.59 -16.81
N PRO A 188 -3.23 -18.53 -18.14
CA PRO A 188 -1.89 -18.39 -18.70
C PRO A 188 -1.25 -17.09 -18.20
N PRO A 189 0.10 -17.01 -18.11
CA PRO A 189 0.78 -15.76 -17.87
C PRO A 189 0.41 -14.72 -18.94
N GLU A 190 0.23 -13.49 -18.50
CA GLU A 190 -0.04 -12.36 -19.37
C GLU A 190 1.26 -11.61 -19.67
N LYS A 191 1.40 -11.15 -20.91
CA LYS A 191 2.52 -10.32 -21.37
C LYS A 191 2.07 -8.87 -21.49
N VAL A 192 2.81 -7.97 -20.87
CA VAL A 192 2.61 -6.52 -20.96
C VAL A 192 3.91 -5.81 -21.29
N THR A 193 3.81 -4.59 -21.83
CA THR A 193 4.96 -3.70 -21.99
C THR A 193 4.89 -2.64 -20.89
N ILE A 194 5.94 -2.56 -20.07
CA ILE A 194 6.11 -1.50 -19.08
C ILE A 194 7.07 -0.44 -19.62
N ARG A 195 6.89 0.81 -19.19
CA ARG A 195 7.73 1.94 -19.59
C ARG A 195 8.59 2.39 -18.41
N GLN A 196 9.71 1.71 -18.23
CA GLN A 196 10.63 1.91 -17.13
C GLN A 196 11.26 3.31 -17.18
N VAL A 197 11.09 4.05 -16.09
CA VAL A 197 11.55 5.43 -15.91
C VAL A 197 12.93 5.43 -15.28
N LEU A 198 13.87 6.17 -15.87
CA LEU A 198 15.26 6.25 -15.42
C LEU A 198 15.65 7.68 -15.05
N ALA A 199 16.44 7.81 -13.99
CA ALA A 199 17.14 9.04 -13.63
C ALA A 199 18.59 8.95 -14.11
N GLY A 200 18.86 9.49 -15.30
CA GLY A 200 20.13 9.26 -15.99
C GLY A 200 20.26 7.79 -16.39
N ASN A 201 21.28 7.10 -15.83
CA ASN A 201 21.51 5.67 -16.08
C ASN A 201 21.01 4.76 -14.95
N ALA A 202 20.40 5.31 -13.91
CA ALA A 202 19.87 4.57 -12.78
C ALA A 202 18.33 4.50 -12.83
N LEU A 203 17.75 3.51 -12.15
CA LEU A 203 16.30 3.47 -11.91
C LEU A 203 15.85 4.73 -11.18
N TRP A 204 14.65 5.21 -11.51
CA TRP A 204 14.03 6.30 -10.78
C TRP A 204 13.90 5.96 -9.29
N ARG A 205 14.10 6.95 -8.43
CA ARG A 205 13.94 6.83 -6.98
C ARG A 205 13.18 8.05 -6.44
N PRO A 206 12.37 7.89 -5.39
CA PRO A 206 11.71 9.02 -4.75
C PRO A 206 12.74 9.96 -4.11
N SER A 207 12.45 11.26 -4.08
CA SER A 207 13.27 12.27 -3.40
C SER A 207 12.56 12.77 -2.16
N LYS A 208 13.24 12.68 -1.01
CA LYS A 208 12.70 13.13 0.28
C LYS A 208 12.49 14.64 0.34
N GLU A 209 13.17 15.38 -0.53
CA GLU A 209 13.17 16.83 -0.64
C GLU A 209 12.08 17.36 -1.59
N ALA A 210 11.41 16.47 -2.34
CA ALA A 210 10.35 16.86 -3.27
C ALA A 210 9.20 17.56 -2.53
N ASP A 211 8.56 18.54 -3.17
CA ASP A 211 7.43 19.27 -2.61
C ASP A 211 6.09 18.53 -2.76
N VAL A 212 6.07 17.41 -3.47
CA VAL A 212 4.92 16.50 -3.60
C VAL A 212 5.23 15.19 -2.89
N LEU A 213 4.35 14.76 -1.99
CA LEU A 213 4.39 13.46 -1.32
C LEU A 213 3.23 12.58 -1.80
N LEU A 214 3.53 11.41 -2.34
CA LEU A 214 2.56 10.38 -2.67
C LEU A 214 2.47 9.35 -1.53
N LEU A 215 1.28 9.19 -0.99
CA LEU A 215 0.88 8.05 -0.18
C LEU A 215 0.09 7.09 -1.08
N GLY A 216 0.51 5.83 -1.19
CA GLY A 216 -0.13 4.91 -2.13
C GLY A 216 0.00 3.44 -1.75
N ASP A 217 -0.82 2.61 -2.38
CA ASP A 217 -0.90 1.18 -2.08
C ASP A 217 -0.26 0.29 -3.16
N SER A 218 -0.72 -0.95 -3.29
CA SER A 218 -0.27 -1.88 -4.32
C SER A 218 -0.56 -1.40 -5.74
N PHE A 219 -1.58 -0.57 -5.98
CA PHE A 219 -1.82 0.10 -7.26
C PHE A 219 -0.67 1.02 -7.64
N SER A 220 -0.15 1.78 -6.67
CA SER A 220 1.04 2.59 -6.87
C SER A 220 2.30 1.74 -7.07
N ASN A 221 2.41 0.59 -6.39
CA ASN A 221 3.61 -0.26 -6.38
C ASN A 221 3.71 -1.31 -7.51
N ILE A 222 2.61 -1.70 -8.16
CA ILE A 222 2.51 -2.89 -9.02
C ILE A 222 3.65 -2.99 -10.07
N PHE A 223 4.00 -1.88 -10.72
CA PHE A 223 5.09 -1.80 -11.70
C PHE A 223 6.35 -1.10 -11.16
N SER A 224 6.35 -0.64 -9.91
CA SER A 224 7.50 -0.02 -9.24
C SER A 224 8.33 -1.04 -8.45
N PHE A 225 7.75 -2.19 -8.11
CA PHE A 225 8.30 -3.10 -7.12
C PHE A 225 8.42 -4.52 -7.65
N GLU A 226 9.65 -4.98 -7.91
CA GLU A 226 9.94 -6.28 -8.53
C GLU A 226 9.25 -7.46 -7.83
N ALA A 227 9.11 -7.41 -6.50
CA ALA A 227 8.44 -8.47 -5.73
C ALA A 227 6.95 -8.66 -6.10
N MET A 228 6.32 -7.66 -6.73
CA MET A 228 4.97 -7.76 -7.31
C MET A 228 4.93 -8.58 -8.60
N GLY A 229 6.08 -8.87 -9.22
CA GLY A 229 6.22 -9.73 -10.39
C GLY A 229 6.03 -9.02 -11.74
N TRP A 230 5.66 -7.73 -11.75
CA TRP A 230 5.36 -6.98 -12.97
C TRP A 230 6.45 -5.99 -13.39
N GLY A 231 7.65 -6.10 -12.81
CA GLY A 231 8.82 -5.26 -13.11
C GLY A 231 9.12 -4.25 -12.01
N GLU A 232 9.96 -3.27 -12.34
CA GLU A 232 10.42 -2.24 -11.41
C GLU A 232 10.55 -0.89 -12.12
N SER A 233 10.51 0.19 -11.34
CA SER A 233 10.73 1.55 -11.83
C SER A 233 9.81 1.99 -12.98
N ALA A 234 8.58 1.47 -13.02
CA ALA A 234 7.58 1.78 -14.06
C ALA A 234 6.17 1.98 -13.48
N GLY A 235 6.04 2.25 -12.17
CA GLY A 235 4.73 2.41 -11.53
C GLY A 235 4.25 3.86 -11.40
N PHE A 236 3.25 4.05 -10.55
CA PHE A 236 2.47 5.27 -10.55
C PHE A 236 3.29 6.50 -10.15
N ALA A 237 4.16 6.36 -9.15
CA ALA A 237 5.02 7.44 -8.69
C ALA A 237 5.99 7.91 -9.80
N GLU A 238 6.60 6.94 -10.49
CA GLU A 238 7.54 7.17 -11.58
C GLU A 238 6.87 7.94 -12.73
N HIS A 239 5.71 7.48 -13.18
CA HIS A 239 4.99 8.13 -14.28
C HIS A 239 4.34 9.44 -13.88
N LEU A 240 3.90 9.59 -12.63
CA LEU A 240 3.43 10.87 -12.12
C LEU A 240 4.57 11.89 -12.07
N SER A 241 5.80 11.46 -11.72
CA SER A 241 6.99 12.32 -11.74
C SER A 241 7.31 12.80 -13.16
N VAL A 242 7.17 11.93 -14.16
CA VAL A 242 7.29 12.29 -15.58
C VAL A 242 6.19 13.27 -16.00
N ALA A 243 4.93 12.97 -15.71
CA ALA A 243 3.78 13.78 -16.13
C ALA A 243 3.79 15.18 -15.51
N LEU A 244 4.15 15.27 -14.23
CA LEU A 244 4.32 16.54 -13.52
C LEU A 244 5.67 17.23 -13.81
N ARG A 245 6.60 16.55 -14.49
CA ARG A 245 7.96 17.02 -14.78
C ARG A 245 8.69 17.51 -13.52
N ARG A 246 8.59 16.74 -12.44
CA ARG A 246 9.15 17.10 -11.13
C ARG A 246 9.46 15.88 -10.27
N PRO A 247 10.41 15.95 -9.33
CA PRO A 247 10.63 14.88 -8.38
C PRO A 247 9.40 14.65 -7.50
N ILE A 248 9.23 13.42 -7.03
CA ILE A 248 8.15 13.03 -6.12
C ILE A 248 8.76 12.28 -4.96
N ASP A 249 8.26 12.56 -3.76
CA ASP A 249 8.50 11.75 -2.57
C ASP A 249 7.40 10.71 -2.42
N CYS A 250 7.70 9.57 -1.80
CA CYS A 250 6.73 8.50 -1.65
C CYS A 250 6.79 7.83 -0.28
N ILE A 251 5.61 7.41 0.20
CA ILE A 251 5.43 6.36 1.19
C ILE A 251 4.45 5.36 0.58
N LEU A 252 4.95 4.20 0.14
CA LEU A 252 4.16 3.18 -0.54
C LEU A 252 4.17 1.89 0.27
N ARG A 253 2.99 1.37 0.61
CA ARG A 253 2.85 0.09 1.32
C ARG A 253 1.69 -0.71 0.75
N ASN A 254 1.96 -1.96 0.43
CA ASN A 254 0.92 -2.88 -0.04
C ASN A 254 -0.05 -3.23 1.09
N SER A 255 -1.34 -3.29 0.77
CA SER A 255 -2.46 -3.48 1.70
C SER A 255 -2.77 -2.26 2.57
N ASP A 256 -3.96 -2.27 3.17
CA ASP A 256 -4.37 -1.39 4.26
C ASP A 256 -4.30 0.11 3.91
N ALA A 257 -4.59 0.45 2.65
CA ALA A 257 -4.41 1.80 2.10
C ALA A 257 -5.27 2.87 2.81
N SER A 258 -6.33 2.45 3.50
CA SER A 258 -7.14 3.29 4.38
C SER A 258 -6.36 3.94 5.52
N PHE A 259 -5.24 3.38 5.98
CA PHE A 259 -4.43 3.99 7.05
C PHE A 259 -2.92 3.77 6.97
N ALA A 260 -2.43 2.68 6.38
CA ALA A 260 -1.06 2.21 6.56
C ALA A 260 0.04 3.23 6.22
N THR A 261 -0.09 3.93 5.09
CA THR A 261 0.89 4.94 4.66
C THR A 261 0.79 6.23 5.48
N ARG A 262 -0.42 6.61 5.92
CA ARG A 262 -0.63 7.70 6.88
C ARG A 262 -0.07 7.36 8.26
N GLU A 263 -0.15 6.10 8.70
CA GLU A 263 0.39 5.62 9.97
C GLU A 263 1.92 5.65 9.96
N ILE A 264 2.55 5.23 8.84
CA ILE A 264 4.00 5.41 8.66
C ILE A 264 4.37 6.89 8.78
N LEU A 265 3.67 7.77 8.06
CA LEU A 265 3.88 9.22 8.12
C LEU A 265 3.72 9.75 9.56
N SER A 266 2.60 9.44 10.21
CA SER A 266 2.29 9.81 11.60
C SER A 266 3.40 9.37 12.56
N ASN A 267 3.90 8.15 12.40
CA ASN A 267 4.93 7.59 13.27
C ASN A 267 6.32 8.21 12.99
N GLU A 268 6.63 8.62 11.76
CA GLU A 268 7.84 9.42 11.50
C GLU A 268 7.75 10.79 12.18
N LEU A 269 6.61 11.48 12.03
CA LEU A 269 6.37 12.79 12.65
C LEU A 269 6.46 12.70 14.16
N ALA A 270 5.82 11.71 14.79
CA ALA A 270 5.84 11.51 16.23
C ALA A 270 7.26 11.26 16.78
N ARG A 271 8.14 10.65 16.00
CA ARG A 271 9.57 10.45 16.33
C ARG A 271 10.44 11.69 16.09
N GLY A 272 9.85 12.81 15.67
CA GLY A 272 10.57 14.05 15.36
C GLY A 272 11.23 14.06 13.97
N ARG A 273 10.92 13.09 13.10
CA ARG A 273 11.33 13.11 11.70
C ARG A 273 10.26 13.82 10.88
N ASP A 274 10.43 15.11 10.65
CA ASP A 274 9.41 15.90 9.94
C ASP A 274 9.39 15.61 8.43
N ARG A 275 8.73 14.50 8.05
CA ARG A 275 8.55 14.08 6.67
C ARG A 275 7.68 15.05 5.85
N LEU A 276 6.93 15.92 6.51
CA LEU A 276 6.10 16.96 5.89
C LEU A 276 6.86 18.28 5.65
N ALA A 277 8.08 18.41 6.17
CA ALA A 277 8.91 19.58 5.95
C ALA A 277 9.13 19.83 4.44
N GLY A 278 8.86 21.05 4.00
CA GLY A 278 9.03 21.46 2.59
C GLY A 278 7.92 21.01 1.64
N LYS A 279 7.04 20.08 2.05
CA LYS A 279 5.92 19.63 1.20
C LYS A 279 4.92 20.76 0.96
N LYS A 280 4.28 20.73 -0.21
CA LYS A 280 3.21 21.63 -0.65
C LYS A 280 1.94 20.86 -1.00
N LEU A 281 2.09 19.61 -1.43
CA LEU A 281 0.99 18.75 -1.80
C LEU A 281 1.22 17.33 -1.28
N VAL A 282 0.18 16.75 -0.68
CA VAL A 282 0.06 15.32 -0.44
C VAL A 282 -1.00 14.75 -1.38
N ILE A 283 -0.65 13.68 -2.08
CA ILE A 283 -1.56 12.88 -2.90
C ILE A 283 -1.77 11.57 -2.14
N TRP A 284 -3.03 11.22 -1.87
CA TRP A 284 -3.36 9.97 -1.19
C TRP A 284 -4.16 9.06 -2.12
N GLU A 285 -3.47 8.09 -2.69
CA GLU A 285 -3.98 7.03 -3.55
C GLU A 285 -4.40 5.82 -2.72
N PHE A 286 -5.57 5.27 -3.02
CA PHE A 286 -6.03 4.00 -2.47
C PHE A 286 -7.08 3.34 -3.38
N ALA A 287 -7.14 2.02 -3.37
CA ALA A 287 -8.22 1.29 -4.01
C ALA A 287 -9.58 1.53 -3.32
N THR A 288 -10.62 1.81 -4.10
CA THR A 288 -11.99 2.11 -3.62
C THR A 288 -12.61 1.04 -2.71
N ARG A 289 -12.19 -0.23 -2.82
CA ARG A 289 -12.60 -1.30 -1.87
C ARG A 289 -12.37 -0.92 -0.40
N GLU A 290 -11.36 -0.13 -0.10
CA GLU A 290 -11.03 0.31 1.26
C GLU A 290 -12.16 1.14 1.89
N LEU A 291 -12.97 1.83 1.09
CA LEU A 291 -14.13 2.56 1.59
C LEU A 291 -15.14 1.62 2.26
N SER A 292 -15.24 0.37 1.81
CA SER A 292 -16.17 -0.63 2.36
C SER A 292 -15.61 -1.45 3.52
N PHE A 293 -14.28 -1.64 3.56
CA PHE A 293 -13.64 -2.64 4.43
C PHE A 293 -12.47 -2.12 5.28
N GLY A 294 -11.86 -1.00 4.90
CA GLY A 294 -10.67 -0.44 5.53
C GLY A 294 -10.94 0.17 6.91
N ASP A 295 -9.90 0.23 7.74
CA ASP A 295 -9.91 0.91 9.03
C ASP A 295 -9.43 2.35 8.84
N TRP A 296 -10.36 3.30 8.87
CA TRP A 296 -10.11 4.71 8.58
C TRP A 296 -9.62 5.44 9.83
N LYS A 297 -8.47 4.97 10.36
CA LYS A 297 -7.89 5.48 11.60
C LYS A 297 -7.70 7.00 11.57
N LEU A 298 -8.03 7.63 12.70
CA LEU A 298 -7.69 9.01 12.99
C LEU A 298 -6.26 9.02 13.56
N LEU A 299 -5.37 9.76 12.92
CA LEU A 299 -3.93 9.72 13.19
C LEU A 299 -3.42 11.16 13.38
N ASP A 300 -2.63 11.39 14.43
CA ASP A 300 -2.10 12.71 14.77
C ASP A 300 -0.82 12.99 13.97
N MET A 301 -0.87 14.01 13.11
CA MET A 301 0.23 14.46 12.25
C MET A 301 1.07 15.55 12.92
N LYS A 302 1.12 15.60 14.25
CA LYS A 302 2.03 16.47 15.00
C LYS A 302 3.46 15.95 14.96
N THR A 303 4.39 16.85 14.70
CA THR A 303 5.82 16.55 14.84
C THR A 303 6.16 16.51 16.33
N GLY A 304 6.60 15.35 16.81
CA GLY A 304 7.13 15.17 18.15
C GLY A 304 8.59 15.62 18.26
N GLN A 305 9.22 15.29 19.39
CA GLN A 305 10.65 15.47 19.58
C GLN A 305 11.34 14.11 19.48
N ALA A 306 12.54 14.09 18.90
CA ALA A 306 13.39 12.90 18.95
C ALA A 306 13.72 12.58 20.41
N LYS A 307 13.24 11.42 20.90
CA LYS A 307 13.55 10.93 22.24
C LYS A 307 14.64 9.85 22.13
N PRO A 308 15.58 9.77 23.08
CA PRO A 308 16.45 8.61 23.21
C PRO A 308 15.57 7.36 23.40
N SER A 309 15.72 6.39 22.50
CA SER A 309 15.04 5.10 22.64
C SER A 309 15.84 4.19 23.58
N HIS A 310 15.13 3.49 24.45
CA HIS A 310 15.70 2.40 25.26
C HIS A 310 15.69 1.06 24.50
N PHE A 311 15.20 1.05 23.25
CA PHE A 311 15.18 -0.13 22.41
C PHE A 311 16.52 -0.28 21.70
N PHE A 312 17.05 -1.49 21.76
CA PHE A 312 18.27 -1.90 21.10
C PHE A 312 18.12 -1.84 19.59
N SER A 313 18.99 -1.07 18.96
CA SER A 313 19.21 -1.06 17.52
C SER A 313 20.71 -1.13 17.24
N PRO A 314 21.18 -2.04 16.38
CA PRO A 314 22.58 -2.05 15.92
C PRO A 314 22.95 -0.71 15.26
N LYS A 315 24.25 -0.43 15.14
CA LYS A 315 24.67 0.75 14.37
C LYS A 315 24.47 0.49 12.87
N THR A 316 24.27 1.56 12.10
CA THR A 316 24.24 1.49 10.63
C THR A 316 25.43 0.70 10.08
N GLY A 317 25.14 -0.29 9.23
CA GLY A 317 26.12 -1.21 8.64
C GLY A 317 26.55 -2.38 9.55
N GLU A 318 26.02 -2.47 10.77
CA GLU A 318 26.34 -3.53 11.72
C GLU A 318 25.32 -4.68 11.66
N GLU A 319 25.80 -5.92 11.80
CA GLU A 319 24.96 -7.09 12.03
C GLU A 319 25.34 -7.73 13.36
N VAL A 320 24.36 -7.86 14.27
CA VAL A 320 24.61 -8.39 15.62
C VAL A 320 23.80 -9.67 15.83
N VAL A 321 24.41 -10.69 16.43
CA VAL A 321 23.71 -11.91 16.80
C VAL A 321 23.35 -11.86 18.29
N VAL A 322 22.05 -11.93 18.58
CA VAL A 322 21.52 -11.89 19.94
C VAL A 322 20.70 -13.12 20.27
N THR A 323 20.47 -13.34 21.57
CA THR A 323 19.35 -14.17 22.03
C THR A 323 18.35 -13.32 22.78
N GLY A 324 17.06 -13.66 22.74
CA GLY A 324 16.03 -12.95 23.50
C GLY A 324 14.75 -13.76 23.63
N THR A 325 13.79 -13.22 24.37
CA THR A 325 12.45 -13.80 24.58
C THR A 325 11.42 -13.02 23.78
N VAL A 326 10.55 -13.72 23.06
CA VAL A 326 9.39 -13.11 22.40
C VAL A 326 8.39 -12.69 23.46
N GLU A 327 8.16 -11.40 23.64
CA GLU A 327 7.13 -10.89 24.56
C GLU A 327 5.77 -10.78 23.85
N ASN A 328 5.77 -10.20 22.65
CA ASN A 328 4.58 -10.03 21.85
C ASN A 328 4.88 -10.18 20.36
N ILE A 329 3.91 -10.63 19.57
CA ILE A 329 4.05 -10.83 18.13
C ILE A 329 2.74 -10.49 17.42
N SER A 330 2.84 -9.77 16.29
CA SER A 330 1.67 -9.39 15.51
C SER A 330 1.04 -10.59 14.79
N PRO A 331 -0.27 -10.53 14.43
CA PRO A 331 -0.94 -11.61 13.73
C PRO A 331 -0.27 -11.95 12.39
N VAL A 332 -0.22 -13.24 12.05
CA VAL A 332 0.33 -13.72 10.77
C VAL A 332 -0.79 -14.28 9.89
N PRO A 333 -0.95 -13.80 8.65
CA PRO A 333 -1.99 -14.29 7.75
C PRO A 333 -1.76 -15.77 7.41
N ARG A 334 -2.85 -16.50 7.17
CA ARG A 334 -2.76 -17.87 6.68
C ARG A 334 -2.30 -17.85 5.20
N PRO A 335 -1.47 -18.79 4.75
CA PRO A 335 -0.94 -18.71 3.40
C PRO A 335 -2.05 -18.80 2.36
N GLY A 336 -1.99 -17.93 1.37
CA GLY A 336 -3.02 -17.72 0.36
C GLY A 336 -4.41 -17.47 0.91
N THR A 337 -4.54 -16.77 2.05
CA THR A 337 -5.77 -16.02 2.43
C THR A 337 -5.69 -14.53 2.11
N VAL A 338 -4.52 -14.07 1.69
CA VAL A 338 -4.22 -12.70 1.24
C VAL A 338 -3.60 -12.75 -0.17
N PRO A 339 -3.68 -11.67 -0.97
CA PRO A 339 -3.14 -11.65 -2.35
C PRO A 339 -1.61 -11.73 -2.40
N TYR A 340 -0.94 -11.30 -1.34
CA TYR A 340 0.53 -11.24 -1.29
C TYR A 340 1.13 -12.58 -0.84
N LYS A 341 2.10 -13.07 -1.61
CA LYS A 341 2.83 -14.31 -1.32
C LYS A 341 3.87 -14.16 -0.18
N ASP A 342 4.27 -12.93 0.12
CA ASP A 342 5.27 -12.59 1.13
C ASP A 342 4.64 -11.68 2.19
N HIS A 343 5.03 -11.85 3.46
CA HIS A 343 4.52 -11.07 4.58
C HIS A 343 5.57 -10.88 5.68
N ILE A 344 5.64 -9.67 6.24
CA ILE A 344 6.51 -9.30 7.37
C ILE A 344 5.69 -9.25 8.66
N VAL A 345 6.19 -9.85 9.73
CA VAL A 345 5.59 -9.78 11.08
C VAL A 345 6.41 -8.86 11.97
N ALA A 346 5.75 -8.18 12.91
CA ALA A 346 6.36 -7.39 13.96
C ALA A 346 6.43 -8.19 15.26
N LEU A 347 7.57 -8.10 15.95
CA LEU A 347 7.89 -8.83 17.16
C LEU A 347 8.43 -7.84 18.21
N HIS A 348 7.95 -7.93 19.44
CA HIS A 348 8.60 -7.33 20.60
C HIS A 348 9.50 -8.38 21.26
N LEU A 349 10.80 -8.13 21.22
CA LEU A 349 11.84 -8.98 21.78
C LEU A 349 12.36 -8.35 23.07
N ILE A 350 12.37 -9.10 24.16
CA ILE A 350 12.90 -8.68 25.47
C ILE A 350 14.05 -9.60 25.89
N ASP A 351 14.66 -9.32 27.04
CA ASP A 351 15.79 -10.09 27.59
C ASP A 351 16.93 -10.28 26.58
N ILE A 352 17.20 -9.24 25.78
CA ILE A 352 18.17 -9.33 24.69
C ILE A 352 19.58 -9.45 25.29
N ALA A 353 20.19 -10.62 25.11
CA ALA A 353 21.58 -10.87 25.43
C ALA A 353 22.44 -10.74 24.17
N ASP A 354 23.29 -9.70 24.16
CA ASP A 354 24.33 -9.45 23.16
C ASP A 354 25.70 -9.89 23.74
N PRO A 355 26.39 -10.88 23.14
CA PRO A 355 27.71 -11.33 23.60
C PRO A 355 28.78 -10.23 23.67
N ALA A 356 28.62 -9.13 22.93
CA ALA A 356 29.59 -8.04 22.85
C ALA A 356 29.35 -6.90 23.85
N ARG A 357 28.25 -6.93 24.63
CA ARG A 357 27.90 -5.90 25.62
C ARG A 357 28.01 -6.40 27.06
N ALA A 358 28.18 -5.45 27.99
CA ALA A 358 28.29 -5.75 29.40
C ALA A 358 26.97 -6.36 29.93
N ALA A 359 27.09 -7.40 30.77
CA ALA A 359 25.94 -8.03 31.40
C ALA A 359 25.23 -7.04 32.36
N GLY A 360 23.92 -6.87 32.21
CA GLY A 360 23.08 -6.08 33.13
C GLY A 360 22.16 -5.02 32.50
N GLU A 361 22.25 -4.78 31.19
CA GLU A 361 21.27 -3.94 30.48
C GLU A 361 20.02 -4.75 30.11
N GLU A 362 18.84 -4.31 30.57
CA GLU A 362 17.55 -4.85 30.10
C GLU A 362 17.26 -4.33 28.69
N LEU A 363 17.84 -5.00 27.69
CA LEU A 363 17.68 -4.64 26.29
C LEU A 363 16.40 -5.27 25.73
N GLN A 364 15.68 -4.46 24.95
CA GLN A 364 14.49 -4.87 24.21
C GLN A 364 14.53 -4.28 22.79
N ALA A 365 13.86 -4.90 21.82
CA ALA A 365 13.83 -4.43 20.44
C ALA A 365 12.46 -4.71 19.82
N VAL A 366 12.03 -3.83 18.90
CA VAL A 366 10.96 -4.16 17.96
C VAL A 366 11.63 -4.70 16.71
N ALA A 367 11.33 -5.95 16.34
CA ALA A 367 11.95 -6.62 15.22
C ALA A 367 10.92 -6.94 14.12
N TYR A 368 11.30 -6.69 12.88
CA TYR A 368 10.60 -7.19 11.69
C TYR A 368 11.26 -8.45 11.16
N LEU A 369 10.44 -9.45 10.84
CA LEU A 369 10.90 -10.72 10.29
C LEU A 369 10.02 -11.16 9.13
N TRP A 370 10.58 -11.92 8.20
CA TRP A 370 9.76 -12.69 7.26
C TRP A 370 8.92 -13.71 8.02
N SER A 371 7.59 -13.62 7.94
CA SER A 371 6.65 -14.62 8.47
C SER A 371 6.07 -15.51 7.39
N MET A 372 6.03 -15.02 6.14
CA MET A 372 5.63 -15.80 4.98
C MET A 372 6.50 -15.44 3.80
N ARG A 373 6.92 -16.46 3.03
CA ARG A 373 7.60 -16.31 1.74
C ARG A 373 6.99 -17.25 0.73
N ASN A 374 6.71 -16.77 -0.48
CA ASN A 374 6.15 -17.57 -1.57
C ASN A 374 4.92 -18.41 -1.15
N ASN A 375 3.98 -17.83 -0.38
CA ASN A 375 2.82 -18.51 0.19
C ASN A 375 3.17 -19.71 1.11
N VAL A 376 4.35 -19.68 1.75
CA VAL A 376 4.76 -20.66 2.75
C VAL A 376 5.17 -19.92 4.02
N HIS A 377 4.63 -20.36 5.16
CA HIS A 377 5.04 -19.84 6.47
C HIS A 377 6.51 -20.14 6.75
N THR A 378 7.24 -19.12 7.19
CA THR A 378 8.61 -19.27 7.70
C THR A 378 8.57 -19.77 9.16
N PRO A 379 9.73 -20.09 9.79
CA PRO A 379 9.76 -20.38 11.22
C PRO A 379 9.19 -19.26 12.10
N ALA A 380 9.34 -17.98 11.71
CA ALA A 380 8.84 -16.84 12.48
C ALA A 380 7.31 -16.85 12.65
N ALA A 381 6.55 -17.42 11.70
CA ALA A 381 5.10 -17.55 11.81
C ALA A 381 4.63 -18.46 12.97
N ARG A 382 5.54 -19.29 13.49
CA ARG A 382 5.25 -20.24 14.57
C ARG A 382 5.62 -19.71 15.95
N LEU A 383 6.30 -18.57 16.03
CA LEU A 383 6.70 -17.97 17.29
C LEU A 383 5.46 -17.57 18.12
N ARG A 384 5.60 -17.67 19.44
CA ARG A 384 4.61 -17.33 20.44
C ARG A 384 5.26 -16.52 21.58
N PRO A 385 4.48 -15.71 22.31
CA PRO A 385 4.92 -15.14 23.58
C PRO A 385 5.54 -16.22 24.48
N GLY A 386 6.73 -15.93 25.03
CA GLY A 386 7.54 -16.84 25.84
C GLY A 386 8.59 -17.64 25.07
N ASP A 387 8.57 -17.68 23.74
CA ASP A 387 9.58 -18.40 22.96
C ASP A 387 10.95 -17.72 23.07
N ARG A 388 11.99 -18.49 23.40
CA ARG A 388 13.38 -18.01 23.38
C ARG A 388 14.00 -18.24 22.00
N VAL A 389 14.52 -17.18 21.41
CA VAL A 389 15.03 -17.18 20.04
C VAL A 389 16.47 -16.70 19.96
N LYS A 390 17.20 -17.17 18.94
CA LYS A 390 18.49 -16.63 18.52
C LYS A 390 18.31 -15.94 17.17
N MET A 391 18.74 -14.69 17.06
CA MET A 391 18.47 -13.87 15.89
C MET A 391 19.69 -13.05 15.47
N ARG A 392 19.87 -12.89 14.16
CA ARG A 392 20.71 -11.83 13.59
C ARG A 392 19.85 -10.59 13.43
N LEU A 393 20.30 -9.47 14.00
CA LEU A 393 19.65 -8.18 13.93
C LEU A 393 20.46 -7.20 13.07
N ARG A 394 19.75 -6.38 12.29
CA ARG A 394 20.28 -5.30 11.47
C ARG A 394 19.42 -4.05 11.62
N PRO A 395 19.96 -2.84 11.49
CA PRO A 395 19.16 -1.63 11.54
C PRO A 395 18.10 -1.64 10.43
N TRP A 396 16.85 -1.26 10.73
CA TRP A 396 15.82 -1.18 9.69
C TRP A 396 16.16 -0.18 8.60
N ALA A 397 16.82 0.93 8.96
CA ALA A 397 17.28 1.94 8.00
C ALA A 397 18.09 1.34 6.84
N ASP A 398 18.89 0.31 7.10
CA ASP A 398 19.79 -0.32 6.12
C ASP A 398 19.03 -1.17 5.09
N VAL A 399 17.84 -1.67 5.44
CA VAL A 399 17.05 -2.61 4.60
C VAL A 399 15.68 -2.06 4.22
N SER A 400 15.26 -0.94 4.81
CA SER A 400 13.92 -0.34 4.65
C SER A 400 13.55 -0.13 3.17
N ALA A 401 14.47 0.40 2.36
CA ALA A 401 14.25 0.62 0.93
C ALA A 401 13.89 -0.67 0.15
N GLN A 402 14.28 -1.85 0.65
CA GLN A 402 13.94 -3.14 0.06
C GLN A 402 12.63 -3.70 0.64
N TYR A 403 12.37 -3.47 1.93
CA TYR A 403 11.37 -4.23 2.67
C TYR A 403 10.12 -3.43 3.07
N GLU A 404 10.16 -2.11 3.10
CA GLU A 404 9.06 -1.26 3.60
C GLU A 404 7.77 -1.39 2.78
N LYS A 405 7.90 -1.72 1.49
CA LYS A 405 6.79 -1.86 0.54
C LYS A 405 6.01 -3.15 0.72
N PHE A 406 6.59 -4.17 1.36
CA PHE A 406 5.90 -5.44 1.58
C PHE A 406 4.71 -5.29 2.53
N ASN A 407 3.72 -6.16 2.33
CA ASN A 407 2.63 -6.30 3.28
C ASN A 407 3.18 -6.74 4.65
N ARG A 408 2.68 -6.12 5.72
CA ARG A 408 3.11 -6.41 7.09
C ARG A 408 2.00 -6.15 8.10
N THR A 409 2.11 -6.75 9.28
CA THR A 409 1.26 -6.45 10.44
C THR A 409 2.09 -5.85 11.56
N GLU A 410 1.59 -4.78 12.17
CA GLU A 410 2.23 -4.09 13.29
C GLU A 410 1.78 -4.67 14.63
N LEU A 411 2.53 -4.39 15.71
CA LEU A 411 2.12 -4.71 17.08
C LEU A 411 0.94 -3.84 17.51
N ASP A 412 0.00 -4.36 18.30
CA ASP A 412 -1.19 -3.59 18.73
C ASP A 412 -0.85 -2.44 19.70
N ASP A 413 0.31 -2.48 20.36
CA ASP A 413 0.76 -1.45 21.30
C ASP A 413 1.29 -0.20 20.54
N PRO A 414 0.64 0.97 20.66
CA PRO A 414 1.08 2.19 20.00
C PRO A 414 2.48 2.66 20.43
N ALA A 415 2.90 2.39 21.67
CA ALA A 415 4.23 2.76 22.14
C ALA A 415 5.31 1.96 21.38
N LEU A 416 5.09 0.66 21.18
CA LEU A 416 6.01 -0.18 20.41
C LEU A 416 6.04 0.20 18.93
N GLN A 417 4.91 0.62 18.35
CA GLN A 417 4.88 1.13 16.98
C GLN A 417 5.68 2.43 16.78
N LEU A 418 6.00 3.16 17.85
CA LEU A 418 6.85 4.36 17.83
C LEU A 418 8.34 4.05 18.02
N GLU A 419 8.72 2.81 18.31
CA GLU A 419 10.12 2.42 18.38
C GLU A 419 10.68 2.19 16.98
N GLU A 420 11.96 2.51 16.78
CA GLU A 420 12.62 2.23 15.50
C GLU A 420 12.86 0.72 15.39
N PRO A 421 12.30 0.04 14.39
CA PRO A 421 12.44 -1.40 14.30
C PRO A 421 13.85 -1.80 13.87
N VAL A 422 14.18 -3.07 14.11
CA VAL A 422 15.34 -3.76 13.53
C VAL A 422 14.85 -4.85 12.58
N TRP A 423 15.65 -5.21 11.60
CA TRP A 423 15.42 -6.39 10.79
C TRP A 423 16.02 -7.63 11.43
N GLY A 424 15.22 -8.69 11.56
CA GLY A 424 15.58 -9.92 12.25
C GLY A 424 15.58 -11.16 11.35
N GLU A 425 16.60 -11.99 11.51
CA GLU A 425 16.71 -13.31 10.88
C GLU A 425 16.93 -14.37 11.95
N LEU A 426 16.04 -15.38 12.03
CA LEU A 426 16.20 -16.49 12.96
C LEU A 426 17.43 -17.34 12.59
N ILE A 427 18.28 -17.60 13.58
CA ILE A 427 19.43 -18.48 13.47
C ILE A 427 19.09 -19.80 14.16
N LYS A 428 19.47 -20.91 13.53
CA LYS A 428 19.32 -22.26 14.10
C LYS A 428 20.35 -22.56 15.18
#